data_AF-A0A836T8N6-F1
#
_entry.id   AF-A0A836T8N6-F1
#
_cell.length_a   1.000
_cell.length_b   1.000
_cell.length_c   1.000
_cell.angle_alpha   90.00
_cell.angle_beta   90.00
_cell.angle_gamma   90.00
#
_symmetry.space_group_name_H-M   'P 1'
#
loop_
_entity.id
_entity.type
_entity.pdbx_description
1 polymer ?
#
loop_
_entity_poly.entity_id
_entity_poly.type
_entity_poly.pdbx_seq_one_letter_code
_entity_poly.pdbx_strand_id
1 'polypeptide(L)'
;MQSEPNPTLGVKNEIYHHDFIKNGSVENEYPILEDRRIKLHTNSLGFKDKSSRRISLLPSKNYTKRIVFIGDSFTEGLMLEYKNTFVGIIDKELNKKSIQVLNAGVSSY
;
A
#
# COMPACT_ATOMS: atom_id res chain seq x y z
N MET A 1 -0.30 2.07 31.76
CA MET A 1 -1.46 2.17 30.85
C MET A 1 -0.92 1.84 29.46
N GLN A 2 -1.09 0.60 29.01
CA GLN A 2 -0.67 0.23 27.65
C GLN A 2 -1.64 0.93 26.71
N SER A 3 -1.15 1.88 25.91
CA SER A 3 -1.94 2.44 24.81
C SER A 3 -2.32 1.29 23.90
N GLU A 4 -3.62 1.07 23.69
CA GLU A 4 -4.11 0.18 22.65
C GLU A 4 -3.34 0.48 21.35
N PRO A 5 -2.81 -0.53 20.64
CA PRO A 5 -2.11 -0.28 19.40
C PRO A 5 -3.09 0.41 18.45
N ASN A 6 -2.74 1.61 17.99
CA ASN A 6 -3.44 2.31 16.91
C ASN A 6 -3.78 1.29 15.82
N PRO A 7 -5.01 1.26 15.29
CA PRO A 7 -5.44 0.20 14.39
C PRO A 7 -4.54 0.19 13.15
N THR A 8 -3.57 -0.71 13.12
CA THR A 8 -2.73 -0.93 11.94
C THR A 8 -3.52 -1.80 10.97
N LEU A 9 -3.45 -1.51 9.66
CA LEU A 9 -4.13 -2.34 8.65
C LEU A 9 -3.52 -3.74 8.53
N GLY A 10 -2.43 -4.03 9.23
CA GLY A 10 -1.69 -5.26 9.06
C GLY A 10 -2.47 -6.47 9.61
N VAL A 11 -2.32 -7.61 8.94
CA VAL A 11 -2.81 -8.92 9.41
C VAL A 11 -1.76 -10.01 9.22
N LYS A 12 -1.86 -11.08 10.01
CA LYS A 12 -1.07 -12.28 9.80
C LYS A 12 -1.56 -13.04 8.56
N ASN A 13 -0.63 -13.51 7.74
CA ASN A 13 -0.89 -14.50 6.70
C ASN A 13 -0.27 -15.85 7.07
N GLU A 14 -0.99 -16.96 6.92
CA GLU A 14 -0.47 -18.29 7.31
C GLU A 14 0.65 -18.82 6.41
N ILE A 15 0.81 -18.27 5.20
CA ILE A 15 1.78 -18.74 4.20
C ILE A 15 3.05 -17.87 4.22
N TYR A 16 2.90 -16.55 4.26
CA TYR A 16 4.01 -15.59 4.17
C TYR A 16 4.07 -14.60 5.34
N HIS A 17 3.40 -14.92 6.44
CA HIS A 17 3.44 -14.26 7.74
C HIS A 17 2.81 -12.86 7.84
N HIS A 18 3.10 -11.91 6.95
CA HIS A 18 2.63 -10.52 7.05
C HIS A 18 1.84 -10.07 5.82
N ASP A 19 0.72 -9.39 6.02
CA ASP A 19 -0.11 -8.81 4.96
C ASP A 19 -0.87 -7.57 5.47
N PHE A 20 -1.66 -6.93 4.62
CA PHE A 20 -2.68 -5.96 5.05
C PHE A 20 -4.10 -6.49 4.79
N ILE A 21 -5.06 -5.98 5.58
CA ILE A 21 -6.48 -6.18 5.28
C ILE A 21 -6.81 -5.67 3.88
N LYS A 22 -7.81 -6.28 3.24
CA LYS A 22 -8.31 -5.85 1.94
C LYS A 22 -9.20 -4.61 2.11
N ASN A 23 -9.08 -3.65 1.20
CA ASN A 23 -9.89 -2.41 1.16
C ASN A 23 -9.87 -1.60 2.48
N GLY A 24 -8.76 -1.64 3.21
CA GLY A 24 -8.57 -0.89 4.45
C GLY A 24 -8.23 0.57 4.20
N SER A 25 -8.48 1.40 5.22
CA SER A 25 -8.10 2.81 5.26
C SER A 25 -7.84 3.20 6.71
N VAL A 26 -6.66 3.74 7.00
CA VAL A 26 -6.34 4.31 8.30
C VAL A 26 -5.50 5.58 8.14
N GLU A 27 -5.59 6.46 9.13
CA GLU A 27 -4.69 7.59 9.28
C GLU A 27 -3.75 7.29 10.46
N ASN A 28 -2.47 7.07 10.15
CA ASN A 28 -1.45 6.80 11.15
C ASN A 28 -0.73 8.08 11.51
N GLU A 29 -0.49 8.26 12.81
CA GLU A 29 0.40 9.29 13.33
C GLU A 29 1.77 8.65 13.60
N TYR A 30 2.82 9.25 13.07
CA TYR A 30 4.19 8.83 13.33
C TYR A 30 4.88 9.90 14.16
N PRO A 31 5.10 9.68 15.49
CA PRO A 31 5.65 10.69 16.39
C PRO A 31 7.02 11.25 15.95
N ILE A 32 7.78 10.47 15.18
CA ILE A 32 9.10 10.85 14.65
C ILE A 32 8.99 11.91 13.53
N LEU A 33 7.79 12.10 12.94
CA LEU A 33 7.57 12.93 11.75
C LEU A 33 6.86 14.27 12.04
N GLU A 34 7.07 14.89 13.21
CA GLU A 34 6.50 16.21 13.57
C GLU A 34 5.00 16.31 13.27
N ASP A 35 4.19 15.46 13.92
CA ASP A 35 2.72 15.44 13.82
C ASP A 35 2.16 15.21 12.40
N ARG A 36 2.95 14.62 11.49
CA ARG A 36 2.43 14.18 10.20
C ARG A 36 1.50 12.99 10.34
N ARG A 37 0.24 13.21 10.02
CA ARG A 37 -0.76 12.18 9.74
C ARG A 37 -0.58 11.64 8.33
N ILE A 38 -0.36 10.33 8.23
CA ILE A 38 -0.16 9.63 6.97
C ILE A 38 -1.36 8.73 6.71
N LYS A 39 -2.00 8.94 5.57
CA LYS A 39 -3.10 8.08 5.12
C LYS A 39 -2.55 6.84 4.44
N LEU A 40 -2.91 5.69 4.99
CA LEU A 40 -2.63 4.39 4.42
C LEU A 40 -3.94 3.80 3.91
N HIS A 41 -3.97 3.49 2.61
CA HIS A 41 -5.06 2.74 1.98
C HIS A 41 -4.52 1.42 1.45
N THR A 42 -5.33 0.38 1.54
CA THR A 42 -5.08 -0.89 0.85
C THR A 42 -6.21 -1.17 -0.12
N ASN A 43 -5.90 -1.80 -1.25
CA ASN A 43 -6.88 -2.16 -2.26
C ASN A 43 -7.49 -3.54 -1.99
N SER A 44 -8.34 -4.04 -2.89
CA SER A 44 -9.04 -5.31 -2.71
C SER A 44 -8.14 -6.55 -2.69
N LEU A 45 -6.84 -6.40 -2.98
CA LEU A 45 -5.83 -7.46 -2.90
C LEU A 45 -5.01 -7.40 -1.61
N GLY A 46 -5.22 -6.41 -0.74
CA GLY A 46 -4.37 -6.19 0.44
C GLY A 46 -3.12 -5.36 0.16
N PHE A 47 -2.97 -4.83 -1.06
CA PHE A 47 -1.80 -4.05 -1.45
C PHE A 47 -1.98 -2.58 -1.10
N LYS A 48 -0.92 -1.90 -0.65
CA LYS A 48 -0.94 -0.45 -0.44
C LYS A 48 -1.26 0.26 -1.75
N ASP A 49 -2.14 1.24 -1.70
CA ASP A 49 -2.66 1.91 -2.90
C ASP A 49 -3.01 3.38 -2.63
N LYS A 50 -3.33 4.12 -3.69
CA LYS A 50 -3.77 5.53 -3.59
C LYS A 50 -5.16 5.69 -2.98
N SER A 51 -5.96 4.63 -2.97
CA SER A 51 -7.28 4.59 -2.35
C SER A 51 -7.74 3.13 -2.15
N SER A 52 -8.73 2.94 -1.28
CA SER A 52 -9.37 1.64 -1.07
C SER A 52 -10.27 1.31 -2.27
N ARG A 53 -9.71 0.62 -3.27
CA ARG A 53 -10.37 0.35 -4.56
C ARG A 53 -10.32 -1.13 -4.94
N ARG A 54 -11.27 -1.55 -5.77
CA ARG A 54 -11.27 -2.91 -6.33
C ARG A 54 -10.27 -3.03 -7.49
N ILE A 55 -9.38 -4.00 -7.39
CA ILE A 55 -8.46 -4.42 -8.46
C ILE A 55 -8.97 -5.71 -9.07
N SER A 56 -9.21 -5.70 -10.38
CA SER A 56 -9.51 -6.92 -11.13
C SER A 56 -8.26 -7.78 -11.24
N LEU A 57 -8.40 -9.09 -11.01
CA LEU A 57 -7.29 -10.05 -11.19
C LEU A 57 -6.79 -10.06 -12.63
N LEU A 58 -7.71 -9.95 -13.60
CA LEU A 58 -7.38 -9.73 -14.99
C LEU A 58 -7.20 -8.22 -15.26
N PRO A 59 -6.15 -7.78 -15.99
CA PRO A 59 -6.01 -6.39 -16.39
C PRO A 59 -7.26 -5.91 -17.12
N SER A 60 -7.72 -4.69 -16.81
CA SER A 60 -8.81 -4.08 -17.59
C SER A 60 -8.32 -3.76 -19.00
N LYS A 61 -9.26 -3.60 -19.95
CA LYS A 61 -8.93 -3.17 -21.33
C LYS A 61 -8.18 -1.83 -21.39
N ASN A 62 -8.18 -1.05 -20.30
CA ASN A 62 -7.52 0.25 -20.21
C ASN A 62 -6.01 0.14 -19.93
N TYR A 63 -5.52 -1.06 -19.59
CA TYR A 63 -4.13 -1.32 -19.29
C TYR A 63 -3.54 -2.34 -20.27
N THR A 64 -2.36 -2.02 -20.80
CA THR A 64 -1.61 -2.89 -21.71
C THR A 64 -0.71 -3.87 -20.95
N LYS A 65 -0.27 -3.48 -19.76
CA LYS A 65 0.61 -4.27 -18.87
C LYS A 65 0.31 -4.00 -17.41
N ARG A 66 0.68 -4.94 -16.53
CA ARG A 66 0.70 -4.79 -15.08
C ARG A 66 2.08 -5.10 -14.53
N ILE A 67 2.59 -4.23 -13.68
CA ILE A 67 3.81 -4.41 -12.91
C ILE A 67 3.42 -4.47 -11.43
N VAL A 68 3.93 -5.48 -10.73
CA VAL A 68 3.73 -5.63 -9.28
C VAL A 68 5.08 -5.51 -8.61
N PHE A 69 5.24 -4.51 -7.75
CA PHE A 69 6.41 -4.38 -6.89
C PHE A 69 6.16 -5.20 -5.62
N ILE A 70 7.06 -6.12 -5.31
CA ILE A 70 7.03 -6.96 -4.11
C ILE A 70 8.34 -6.71 -3.37
N GLY A 71 8.25 -6.48 -2.06
CA GLY A 71 9.41 -6.20 -1.23
C GLY A 71 9.02 -5.90 0.21
N ASP A 72 9.94 -5.28 0.93
CA ASP A 72 9.82 -4.95 2.35
C ASP A 72 9.28 -3.52 2.58
N SER A 73 9.61 -2.96 3.75
CA SER A 73 9.24 -1.60 4.17
C SER A 73 9.66 -0.51 3.19
N PHE A 74 10.74 -0.69 2.43
CA PHE A 74 11.16 0.28 1.42
C PHE A 74 10.21 0.28 0.22
N THR A 75 9.74 -0.90 -0.18
CA THR A 75 8.75 -1.06 -1.25
C THR A 75 7.38 -0.57 -0.81
N GLU A 76 6.96 -0.90 0.43
CA GLU A 76 5.75 -0.36 1.03
C GLU A 76 5.80 1.19 1.08
N GLY A 77 6.97 1.75 1.36
CA GLY A 77 7.13 3.15 1.67
C GLY A 77 6.51 3.49 3.02
N LEU A 78 7.03 2.82 4.06
CA LEU A 78 6.64 3.07 5.45
C LEU A 78 6.66 4.57 5.75
N MET A 79 5.68 5.05 6.53
CA MET A 79 5.54 6.46 6.90
C MET A 79 5.34 7.45 5.74
N LEU A 80 5.05 6.97 4.54
CA LEU A 80 4.74 7.80 3.38
C LEU A 80 3.33 7.52 2.87
N GLU A 81 2.61 8.58 2.46
CA GLU A 81 1.43 8.41 1.62
C GLU A 81 1.84 7.73 0.30
N TYR A 82 0.94 6.92 -0.29
CA TYR A 82 1.22 6.17 -1.50
C TYR A 82 1.88 7.02 -2.61
N LYS A 83 1.37 8.22 -2.87
CA LYS A 83 1.88 9.13 -3.91
C LYS A 83 3.35 9.55 -3.73
N ASN A 84 3.86 9.46 -2.51
CA ASN A 84 5.21 9.87 -2.13
C ASN A 84 6.19 8.69 -2.08
N THR A 85 5.72 7.45 -2.21
CA THR A 85 6.61 6.28 -2.29
C THR A 85 7.24 6.20 -3.68
N PHE A 86 8.38 5.52 -3.82
CA PHE A 86 8.95 5.33 -5.16
C PHE A 86 7.99 4.56 -6.08
N VAL A 87 7.24 3.58 -5.54
CA VAL A 87 6.24 2.84 -6.30
C VAL A 87 5.11 3.76 -6.76
N GLY A 88 4.64 4.68 -5.93
CA GLY A 88 3.62 5.66 -6.31
C GLY A 88 4.10 6.68 -7.33
N ILE A 89 5.37 7.11 -7.25
CA ILE A 89 6.00 7.96 -8.26
C ILE A 89 6.07 7.23 -9.60
N ILE A 90 6.48 5.96 -9.61
CA ILE A 90 6.50 5.12 -10.81
C ILE A 90 5.08 4.89 -11.35
N ASP A 91 4.11 4.60 -10.48
CA ASP A 91 2.69 4.43 -10.84
C ASP A 91 2.15 5.67 -11.56
N LYS A 92 2.45 6.88 -11.06
CA LYS A 92 2.06 8.14 -11.69
C LYS A 92 2.59 8.27 -13.12
N GLU A 93 3.84 7.90 -13.36
CA GLU A 93 4.47 8.03 -14.69
C GLU A 93 4.06 6.91 -15.65
N LEU A 94 3.94 5.68 -15.16
CA LEU A 94 3.59 4.52 -15.98
C LEU A 94 2.10 4.44 -16.33
N ASN A 95 1.20 4.96 -15.48
CA ASN A 95 -0.22 5.07 -15.85
C ASN A 95 -0.44 5.92 -17.10
N LYS A 96 0.39 6.96 -17.34
CA LYS A 96 0.32 7.78 -18.57
C LYS A 96 0.56 6.96 -19.84
N LYS A 97 1.19 5.79 -19.70
CA LYS A 97 1.49 4.84 -20.79
C LYS A 97 0.58 3.61 -20.75
N SER A 98 -0.55 3.69 -20.03
CA SER A 98 -1.48 2.58 -19.83
C SER A 98 -0.83 1.34 -19.20
N ILE A 99 0.13 1.53 -18.30
CA ILE A 99 0.73 0.46 -17.52
C ILE A 99 0.24 0.59 -16.08
N GLN A 100 -0.39 -0.47 -15.56
CA GLN A 100 -0.85 -0.52 -14.17
C GLN A 100 0.31 -0.89 -13.24
N VAL A 101 0.48 -0.15 -12.16
CA VAL A 101 1.43 -0.48 -11.10
C VAL A 101 0.68 -0.86 -9.83
N LEU A 102 1.16 -1.87 -9.12
CA LEU A 102 0.66 -2.30 -7.81
C LEU A 102 1.81 -2.42 -6.82
N ASN A 103 1.55 -2.07 -5.55
CA ASN A 103 2.53 -2.12 -4.47
C ASN A 103 2.16 -3.22 -3.45
N ALA A 104 2.76 -4.40 -3.60
CA ALA A 104 2.64 -5.52 -2.68
C ALA A 104 3.78 -5.53 -1.64
N GLY A 105 4.42 -4.38 -1.38
CA GLY A 105 5.39 -4.24 -0.30
C GLY A 105 4.72 -4.24 1.06
N VAL A 106 5.30 -4.97 2.01
CA VAL A 106 4.81 -5.09 3.38
C VAL A 106 6.00 -5.03 4.33
N SER A 107 5.95 -4.12 5.30
CA SER A 107 6.90 -4.04 6.41
C SER A 107 6.65 -5.17 7.42
N SER A 108 7.73 -5.77 7.91
CA SER A 108 7.67 -6.71 9.03
C SER A 108 7.29 -5.95 10.31
N TYR A 109 6.47 -6.58 11.16
CA TYR A 109 6.17 -6.08 12.52
C TYR A 109 7.40 -6.06 13.41
#